data_AF-A0A849IT93-F1
#
_entry.id   AF-A0A849IT93-F1
#
_cell.length_a   1.000
_cell.length_b   1.000
_cell.length_c   1.000
_cell.angle_alpha   90.00
_cell.angle_beta   90.00
_cell.angle_gamma   90.00
#
_symmetry.space_group_name_H-M   'P 1'
#
loop_
_entity.id
_entity.type
_entity.pdbx_description
1 polymer ?
#
loop_
_entity_poly.entity_id
_entity_poly.type
_entity_poly.pdbx_seq_one_letter_code
_entity_poly.pdbx_strand_id
1 'polypeptide(L)'
;MTASLAYSGSLDANQLMPTALGALRPTALVPETMRAGNLAAGGDLLIVGFTGYRDFYPSLVAENLAAASLNGAGSIRARAVEVGIAGDPRALRPQLLARSLEARAVRASLGRAIRAELAHEQAVGVPAVLGLEHSHEVWTDLEDLVGRPVFEIPTLPPSQPGLRLMAVLTRALRRAGGRIQMGTTVAGATTAAGRVEAVVVDQASRQMALPAGHFVLASGGIGTGGVVIQPEGQVRESIFGLPLAGVPEDGQPRFADQYFSPQPLDRVGLMVDPALRPLALGGAPAYSNLHAAGAALFGATPWREKSGDGISLVTGFRAAAAILEGAG
;
A
#
# COMPACT_ATOMS: atom_id res chain seq x y z
N MET A 1 5.44 22.22 -9.77
CA MET A 1 6.17 20.93 -9.70
C MET A 1 5.81 20.28 -8.38
N THR A 2 5.11 19.16 -8.37
CA THR A 2 4.88 18.43 -7.11
C THR A 2 6.17 17.69 -6.76
N ALA A 3 6.69 17.94 -5.56
CA ALA A 3 7.93 17.36 -5.06
C ALA A 3 7.91 15.83 -5.15
N SER A 4 9.07 15.21 -5.37
CA SER A 4 9.23 13.77 -5.19
C SER A 4 8.80 13.38 -3.78
N LEU A 5 8.04 12.28 -3.64
CA LEU A 5 7.80 11.66 -2.33
C LEU A 5 9.14 11.15 -1.80
N ALA A 6 9.73 11.88 -0.86
CA ALA A 6 10.92 11.45 -0.15
C ALA A 6 10.55 10.34 0.85
N TYR A 7 11.45 9.39 1.03
CA TYR A 7 11.32 8.28 1.97
C TYR A 7 12.49 8.28 2.95
N SER A 8 12.22 7.85 4.18
CA SER A 8 13.18 7.71 5.28
C SER A 8 13.23 6.26 5.76
N GLY A 9 14.42 5.78 6.10
CA GLY A 9 14.68 4.45 6.63
C GLY A 9 15.78 3.69 5.89
N SER A 10 15.85 2.38 6.09
CA SER A 10 16.82 1.49 5.44
C SER A 10 16.21 0.11 5.20
N LEU A 11 16.80 -0.67 4.30
CA LEU A 11 16.47 -2.10 4.11
C LEU A 11 17.09 -2.98 5.20
N ASP A 12 18.09 -2.50 5.92
CA ASP A 12 18.83 -3.28 6.94
C ASP A 12 18.16 -3.27 8.31
N ALA A 13 17.26 -2.30 8.57
CA ALA A 13 16.63 -2.12 9.87
C ALA A 13 15.21 -1.58 9.75
N ASN A 14 14.32 -2.07 10.62
CA ASN A 14 12.96 -1.57 10.74
C ASN A 14 12.85 -0.41 11.73
N GLN A 15 11.99 0.54 11.40
CA GLN A 15 11.44 1.53 12.33
C GLN A 15 10.16 0.97 12.97
N LEU A 16 9.79 1.43 14.16
CA LEU A 16 8.52 1.06 14.80
C LEU A 16 7.52 2.21 14.66
N MET A 17 6.60 2.06 13.70
CA MET A 17 5.67 3.12 13.32
C MET A 17 4.29 2.91 13.93
N PRO A 18 3.62 3.95 14.45
CA PRO A 18 2.26 3.83 14.95
C PRO A 18 1.24 3.61 13.82
N THR A 19 0.17 2.91 14.16
CA THR A 19 -1.01 2.69 13.30
C THR A 19 -2.22 3.47 13.84
N ALA A 20 -3.31 3.58 13.06
CA ALA A 20 -4.56 4.18 13.53
C ALA A 20 -5.20 3.47 14.75
N LEU A 21 -4.75 2.26 15.09
CA LEU A 21 -5.17 1.55 16.29
C LEU A 21 -4.17 1.70 17.45
N GLY A 22 -3.13 2.53 17.31
CA GLY A 22 -2.07 2.69 18.31
C GLY A 22 -1.17 1.47 18.49
N ALA A 23 -1.21 0.49 17.57
CA ALA A 23 -0.23 -0.59 17.52
C ALA A 23 1.07 -0.15 16.82
N LEU A 24 2.21 -0.71 17.23
CA LEU A 24 3.51 -0.50 16.58
C LEU A 24 3.73 -1.49 15.43
N ARG A 25 4.03 -0.96 14.25
CA ARG A 25 4.29 -1.73 13.03
C ARG A 25 5.75 -1.58 12.60
N PRO A 26 6.54 -2.67 12.60
CA PRO A 26 7.85 -2.71 11.95
C PRO A 26 7.74 -2.33 10.47
N THR A 27 8.47 -1.30 10.08
CA THR A 27 8.44 -0.74 8.72
C THR A 27 9.84 -0.26 8.32
N ALA A 28 10.36 -0.75 7.20
CA ALA A 28 11.70 -0.41 6.72
C ALA A 28 11.80 1.04 6.20
N LEU A 29 10.88 1.40 5.29
CA LEU A 29 10.85 2.69 4.60
C LEU A 29 9.47 3.34 4.77
N VAL A 30 9.46 4.62 5.14
CA VAL A 30 8.22 5.43 5.26
C VAL A 30 8.38 6.74 4.50
N PRO A 31 7.28 7.36 4.01
CA PRO A 31 7.33 8.74 3.56
C PRO A 31 7.93 9.64 4.63
N GLU A 32 8.66 10.67 4.22
CA GLU A 32 9.36 11.57 5.15
C GLU A 32 8.40 12.23 6.15
N THR A 33 7.16 12.49 5.74
CA THR A 33 6.08 13.03 6.58
C THR A 33 5.70 12.12 7.75
N MET A 34 6.17 10.88 7.80
CA MET A 34 5.94 9.94 8.91
C MET A 34 7.18 9.76 9.80
N ARG A 35 8.36 10.25 9.38
CA ARG A 35 9.66 9.86 9.97
C ARG A 35 9.76 10.09 11.48
N ALA A 36 9.15 11.18 11.99
CA ALA A 36 9.20 11.52 13.41
C ALA A 36 8.34 10.59 14.28
N GLY A 37 7.57 9.68 13.66
CA GLY A 37 6.80 8.63 14.32
C GLY A 37 7.56 7.32 14.53
N ASN A 38 8.90 7.28 14.39
CA ASN A 38 9.67 6.10 14.78
C ASN A 38 9.80 6.02 16.30
N LEU A 39 9.04 5.12 16.93
CA LEU A 39 8.94 4.98 18.38
C LEU A 39 9.81 3.86 18.95
N ALA A 40 10.81 3.39 18.21
CA ALA A 40 11.71 2.34 18.68
C ALA A 40 12.40 2.71 20.01
N ALA A 41 12.76 3.98 20.20
CA ALA A 41 13.39 4.50 21.41
C ALA A 41 12.38 5.03 22.46
N GLY A 42 11.07 4.88 22.24
CA GLY A 42 10.04 5.55 23.04
C GLY A 42 9.84 7.02 22.67
N GLY A 43 9.12 7.78 23.51
CA GLY A 43 8.94 9.22 23.31
C GLY A 43 7.67 9.79 23.96
N ASP A 44 7.65 11.12 24.08
CA ASP A 44 6.50 11.89 24.58
C ASP A 44 5.73 12.49 23.40
N LEU A 45 4.48 12.10 23.22
CA LEU A 45 3.72 12.35 22.00
C LEU A 45 2.41 13.08 22.30
N LEU A 46 2.09 14.08 21.48
CA LEU A 46 0.74 14.62 21.37
C LEU A 46 0.07 14.00 20.15
N ILE A 47 -0.98 13.21 20.35
CA ILE A 47 -1.79 12.65 19.26
C ILE A 47 -2.98 13.56 19.03
N VAL A 48 -3.02 14.19 17.87
CA VAL A 48 -4.04 15.18 17.52
C VAL A 48 -5.03 14.54 16.56
N GLY A 49 -6.29 14.47 16.98
CA GLY A 49 -7.42 14.25 16.09
C GLY A 49 -8.07 15.55 15.67
N PHE A 50 -8.99 15.47 14.72
CA PHE A 50 -9.76 16.61 14.25
C PHE A 50 -11.22 16.43 14.61
N THR A 51 -11.82 17.43 15.24
CA THR A 51 -13.20 17.34 15.73
C THR A 51 -14.15 16.94 14.59
N GLY A 52 -14.88 15.83 14.78
CA GLY A 52 -15.83 15.28 13.81
C GLY A 52 -15.22 14.38 12.71
N TYR A 53 -13.89 14.24 12.64
CA TYR A 53 -13.25 13.32 11.71
C TYR A 53 -13.36 11.87 12.22
N ARG A 54 -13.97 10.99 11.41
CA ARG A 54 -14.40 9.66 11.85
C ARG A 54 -13.42 8.52 11.55
N ASP A 55 -12.36 8.78 10.80
CA ASP A 55 -11.42 7.73 10.40
C ASP A 55 -10.16 7.70 11.29
N PHE A 56 -10.14 8.49 12.38
CA PHE A 56 -9.01 8.61 13.28
C PHE A 56 -9.47 8.93 14.71
N TYR A 57 -9.09 8.08 15.66
CA TYR A 57 -9.49 8.18 17.07
C TYR A 57 -8.25 8.45 17.94
N PRO A 58 -7.94 9.71 18.28
CA PRO A 58 -6.65 10.05 18.88
C PRO A 58 -6.48 9.44 20.27
N SER A 59 -7.54 9.36 21.08
CA SER A 59 -7.54 8.73 22.41
C SER A 59 -7.19 7.25 22.33
N LEU A 60 -7.81 6.49 21.42
CA LEU A 60 -7.49 5.09 21.17
C LEU A 60 -6.01 4.91 20.81
N VAL A 61 -5.50 5.76 19.91
CA VAL A 61 -4.08 5.72 19.50
C VAL A 61 -3.17 5.99 20.69
N ALA A 62 -3.43 7.05 21.46
CA ALA A 62 -2.60 7.43 22.60
C ALA A 62 -2.61 6.37 23.72
N GLU A 63 -3.79 5.87 24.09
CA GLU A 63 -3.94 4.84 25.12
C GLU A 63 -3.24 3.54 24.73
N ASN A 64 -3.41 3.08 23.49
CA ASN A 64 -2.76 1.86 23.02
C ASN A 64 -1.24 2.04 22.86
N LEU A 65 -0.77 3.21 22.44
CA LEU A 65 0.67 3.50 22.37
C LEU A 65 1.30 3.53 23.77
N ALA A 66 0.63 4.13 24.76
CA ALA A 66 1.08 4.12 26.14
C ALA A 66 1.11 2.69 26.71
N ALA A 67 0.09 1.88 26.39
CA ALA A 67 0.01 0.47 26.78
C ALA A 67 1.00 -0.45 26.04
N ALA A 68 1.45 -0.07 24.84
CA ALA A 68 2.41 -0.82 24.03
C ALA A 68 3.82 -0.89 24.64
N SER A 69 4.04 -0.30 25.82
CA SER A 69 5.28 -0.38 26.62
C SER A 69 5.68 -1.79 27.06
N LEU A 70 5.01 -2.83 26.57
CA LEU A 70 5.32 -4.24 26.80
C LEU A 70 6.06 -4.78 25.57
N ASN A 71 7.33 -5.20 25.76
CA ASN A 71 8.24 -5.86 24.82
C ASN A 71 9.34 -4.98 24.17
N GLY A 72 10.02 -4.14 24.96
CA GLY A 72 11.36 -3.64 24.60
C GLY A 72 11.41 -2.36 23.76
N ALA A 73 10.27 -1.77 23.40
CA ALA A 73 10.21 -0.36 22.99
C ALA A 73 10.51 0.53 24.20
N GLY A 74 11.20 1.66 24.00
CA GLY A 74 11.37 2.66 25.06
C GLY A 74 10.01 3.13 25.60
N SER A 75 9.99 3.77 26.78
CA SER A 75 8.74 4.25 27.37
C SER A 75 8.04 5.24 26.44
N ILE A 76 6.79 4.95 26.07
CA ILE A 76 5.95 5.84 25.26
C ILE A 76 4.92 6.49 26.18
N ARG A 77 4.93 7.82 26.22
CA ARG A 77 3.87 8.61 26.85
C ARG A 77 3.13 9.33 25.76
N ALA A 78 1.83 9.09 25.64
CA ALA A 78 1.01 9.71 24.62
C ALA A 78 -0.22 10.35 25.25
N ARG A 79 -0.51 11.58 24.84
CA ARG A 79 -1.74 12.30 25.20
C ARG A 79 -2.53 12.58 23.94
N ALA A 80 -3.85 12.50 24.03
CA ALA A 80 -4.75 12.80 22.92
C ALA A 80 -5.44 14.15 23.11
N VAL A 81 -5.61 14.88 22.01
CA VAL A 81 -6.46 16.07 21.91
C VAL A 81 -7.24 16.03 20.60
N GLU A 82 -8.41 16.67 20.57
CA GLU A 82 -9.11 16.99 19.33
C GLU A 82 -9.10 18.50 19.12
N VAL A 83 -8.73 18.91 17.90
CA VAL A 83 -8.74 20.32 17.51
C VAL A 83 -9.71 20.57 16.37
N GLY A 84 -10.34 21.74 16.38
CA GLY A 84 -11.19 22.18 15.28
C GLY A 84 -10.36 22.56 14.05
N ILE A 85 -10.84 22.20 12.87
CA ILE A 85 -10.27 22.65 11.59
C ILE A 85 -11.19 23.71 10.99
N ALA A 86 -10.62 24.87 10.67
CA ALA A 86 -11.34 25.92 9.98
C ALA A 86 -11.75 25.46 8.58
N GLY A 87 -13.00 25.72 8.19
CA GLY A 87 -13.50 25.43 6.84
C GLY A 87 -14.86 24.72 6.83
N ASP A 88 -15.16 24.08 5.70
CA ASP A 88 -16.44 23.38 5.47
C ASP A 88 -16.54 22.12 6.37
N PRO A 89 -17.56 21.99 7.23
CA PRO A 89 -17.80 20.79 8.02
C PRO A 89 -17.96 19.51 7.18
N ARG A 90 -18.29 19.63 5.89
CA ARG A 90 -18.36 18.50 4.94
C ARG A 90 -16.99 18.03 4.45
N ALA A 91 -15.92 18.78 4.74
CA ALA A 91 -14.54 18.45 4.39
C ALA A 91 -13.89 17.40 5.32
N LEU A 92 -14.66 16.77 6.21
CA LEU A 92 -14.20 15.71 7.11
C LEU A 92 -14.02 14.33 6.43
N ARG A 93 -14.05 14.27 5.08
CA ARG A 93 -13.60 13.11 4.32
C ARG A 93 -12.09 13.22 4.11
N PRO A 94 -11.30 12.13 4.22
CA PRO A 94 -9.84 12.18 4.17
C PRO A 94 -9.26 12.99 3.00
N GLN A 95 -9.81 12.82 1.80
CA GLN A 95 -9.35 13.51 0.58
C GLN A 95 -9.68 15.00 0.60
N LEU A 96 -10.88 15.37 1.08
CA LEU A 96 -11.28 16.78 1.16
C LEU A 96 -10.49 17.50 2.23
N LEU A 97 -10.23 16.81 3.35
CA LEU A 97 -9.41 17.32 4.43
C LEU A 97 -7.98 17.56 3.96
N ALA A 98 -7.41 16.59 3.24
CA ALA A 98 -6.09 16.73 2.67
C ALA A 98 -5.97 17.90 1.69
N ARG A 99 -6.97 18.11 0.83
CA ARG A 99 -7.02 19.29 -0.04
C ARG A 99 -7.21 20.60 0.74
N SER A 100 -8.04 20.61 1.78
CA SER A 100 -8.26 21.80 2.62
C SER A 100 -6.96 22.26 3.30
N LEU A 101 -6.16 21.31 3.76
CA LEU A 101 -4.85 21.58 4.36
C LEU A 101 -3.81 22.07 3.32
N GLU A 102 -4.09 22.09 2.03
CA GLU A 102 -3.24 22.79 1.05
C GLU A 102 -3.47 24.32 1.04
N ALA A 103 -4.52 24.82 1.71
CA ALA A 103 -4.70 26.24 1.95
C ALA A 103 -3.90 26.70 3.19
N ARG A 104 -2.94 27.61 2.99
CA ARG A 104 -2.08 28.16 4.07
C ARG A 104 -2.86 28.71 5.26
N ALA A 105 -4.01 29.35 5.03
CA ALA A 105 -4.83 29.90 6.11
C ALA A 105 -5.41 28.80 7.03
N VAL A 106 -5.84 27.68 6.45
CA VAL A 106 -6.36 26.51 7.19
C VAL A 106 -5.23 25.88 8.00
N ARG A 107 -4.06 25.66 7.38
CA ARG A 107 -2.87 25.15 8.09
C ARG A 107 -2.41 26.05 9.22
N ALA A 108 -2.36 27.37 8.99
CA ALA A 108 -1.97 28.33 10.02
C ALA A 108 -2.92 28.30 11.22
N SER A 109 -4.23 28.15 10.97
CA SER A 109 -5.21 27.96 12.04
C SER A 109 -4.99 26.66 12.81
N LEU A 110 -4.77 25.55 12.09
CA LEU A 110 -4.49 24.25 12.70
C LEU A 110 -3.21 24.28 13.54
N GLY A 111 -2.11 24.81 13.01
CA GLY A 111 -0.83 24.92 13.71
C GLY A 111 -0.94 25.72 15.01
N ARG A 112 -1.70 26.82 15.02
CA ARG A 112 -2.00 27.58 16.26
C ARG A 112 -2.79 26.76 17.26
N ALA A 113 -3.81 26.01 16.82
CA ALA A 113 -4.62 25.17 17.70
C ALA A 113 -3.77 24.06 18.33
N ILE A 114 -2.96 23.35 17.54
CA ILE A 114 -2.04 22.32 18.03
C ILE A 114 -1.03 22.92 19.01
N ARG A 115 -0.46 24.09 18.69
CA ARG A 115 0.53 24.75 19.53
C ARG A 115 -0.03 25.16 20.90
N ALA A 116 -1.30 25.54 20.97
CA ALA A 116 -1.96 25.88 22.23
C ALA A 116 -2.15 24.65 23.14
N GLU A 117 -2.24 23.45 22.55
CA GLU A 117 -2.36 22.19 23.27
C GLU A 117 -1.02 21.59 23.69
N LEU A 118 0.10 22.03 23.11
CA LEU A 118 1.43 21.49 23.42
C LEU A 118 1.86 21.82 24.86
N ALA A 119 2.45 20.83 25.51
CA ALA A 119 3.12 20.98 26.80
C ALA A 119 4.58 20.51 26.70
N HIS A 120 4.86 19.29 27.15
CA HIS A 120 6.21 18.70 27.21
C HIS A 120 6.48 17.74 26.05
N GLU A 121 5.49 17.48 25.20
CA GLU A 121 5.57 16.50 24.12
C GLU A 121 6.67 16.87 23.12
N GLN A 122 7.42 15.86 22.70
CA GLN A 122 8.57 15.98 21.81
C GLN A 122 8.17 15.97 20.35
N ALA A 123 7.08 15.28 20.01
CA ALA A 123 6.55 15.17 18.65
C ALA A 123 5.02 15.14 18.63
N VAL A 124 4.44 15.47 17.48
CA VAL A 124 2.99 15.50 17.27
C VAL A 124 2.59 14.49 16.19
N GLY A 125 1.75 13.53 16.56
CA GLY A 125 1.12 12.60 15.64
C GLY A 125 -0.22 13.14 15.14
N VAL A 126 -0.41 13.22 13.83
CA VAL A 126 -1.67 13.66 13.19
C VAL A 126 -2.17 12.58 12.22
N PRO A 127 -3.47 12.50 11.90
CA PRO A 127 -3.93 11.63 10.83
C PRO A 127 -3.24 11.97 9.50
N ALA A 128 -2.98 10.96 8.67
CA ALA A 128 -2.25 11.07 7.41
C ALA A 128 -3.06 11.76 6.30
N VAL A 129 -3.34 13.04 6.49
CA VAL A 129 -4.11 13.91 5.61
C VAL A 129 -3.39 15.22 5.33
N LEU A 130 -2.06 15.29 5.50
CA LEU A 130 -1.27 16.48 5.22
C LEU A 130 -1.04 16.66 3.71
N GLY A 131 -2.05 17.15 2.98
CA GLY A 131 -1.97 17.43 1.54
C GLY A 131 -2.16 16.19 0.64
N LEU A 132 -2.43 16.42 -0.64
CA LEU A 132 -2.47 15.37 -1.68
C LEU A 132 -1.39 15.60 -2.73
N GLU A 133 -1.28 16.84 -3.19
CA GLU A 133 -0.35 17.28 -4.22
C GLU A 133 0.86 17.96 -3.57
N HIS A 134 0.63 18.70 -2.48
CA HIS A 134 1.64 19.53 -1.80
C HIS A 134 2.07 18.96 -0.44
N SER A 135 2.05 17.64 -0.26
CA SER A 135 2.20 17.02 1.06
C SER A 135 3.45 17.41 1.86
N HIS A 136 4.62 17.46 1.22
CA HIS A 136 5.85 17.86 1.89
C HIS A 136 5.84 19.35 2.32
N GLU A 137 5.27 20.24 1.50
CA GLU A 137 5.10 21.66 1.84
C GLU A 137 4.13 21.83 3.01
N VAL A 138 2.99 21.13 2.98
CA VAL A 138 1.99 21.16 4.06
C VAL A 138 2.59 20.65 5.37
N TRP A 139 3.35 19.56 5.31
CA TRP A 139 4.00 18.98 6.48
C TRP A 139 5.07 19.89 7.08
N THR A 140 6.01 20.39 6.27
CA THR A 140 7.07 21.30 6.75
C THR A 140 6.52 22.61 7.30
N ASP A 141 5.56 23.24 6.62
CA ASP A 141 4.89 24.46 7.12
C ASP A 141 4.15 24.20 8.44
N LEU A 142 3.56 23.02 8.62
CA LEU A 142 2.92 22.64 9.88
C LEU A 142 3.94 22.39 11.00
N GLU A 143 5.06 21.73 10.72
CA GLU A 143 6.17 21.59 11.69
C GLU A 143 6.66 22.96 12.17
N ASP A 144 6.86 23.90 11.26
CA ASP A 144 7.30 25.27 11.59
C ASP A 144 6.28 26.01 12.46
N LEU A 145 5.00 25.92 12.13
CA LEU A 145 3.91 26.57 12.89
C LEU A 145 3.77 25.99 14.30
N VAL A 146 3.92 24.66 14.43
CA VAL A 146 3.80 23.94 15.70
C VAL A 146 5.06 24.14 16.55
N GLY A 147 6.24 24.21 15.93
CA GLY A 147 7.54 24.31 16.60
C GLY A 147 8.02 22.98 17.18
N ARG A 148 7.50 21.85 16.70
CA ARG A 148 7.88 20.48 17.07
C ARG A 148 7.82 19.60 15.82
N PRO A 149 8.60 18.50 15.78
CA PRO A 149 8.43 17.46 14.78
C PRO A 149 6.98 16.99 14.70
N VAL A 150 6.46 16.88 13.47
CA VAL A 150 5.12 16.38 13.17
C VAL A 150 5.24 15.11 12.35
N PHE A 151 4.40 14.11 12.62
CA PHE A 151 4.33 12.91 11.80
C PHE A 151 2.90 12.49 11.50
N GLU A 152 2.71 11.96 10.31
CA GLU A 152 1.44 11.37 9.88
C GLU A 152 1.28 9.92 10.40
N ILE A 153 0.07 9.60 10.89
CA ILE A 153 -0.36 8.25 11.24
C ILE A 153 -1.38 7.80 10.18
N PRO A 154 -1.13 6.70 9.44
CA PRO A 154 -2.03 6.21 8.41
C PRO A 154 -3.45 5.97 8.94
N THR A 155 -4.46 6.42 8.19
CA THR A 155 -5.89 6.28 8.51
C THR A 155 -6.55 5.13 7.75
N LEU A 156 -7.85 4.91 7.96
CA LEU A 156 -8.65 3.96 7.19
C LEU A 156 -8.61 4.24 5.67
N PRO A 157 -8.83 3.22 4.82
CA PRO A 157 -8.95 3.40 3.39
C PRO A 157 -10.04 4.42 3.00
N PRO A 158 -9.81 5.25 1.98
CA PRO A 158 -8.62 5.28 1.13
C PRO A 158 -7.42 5.97 1.81
N SER A 159 -6.25 5.33 1.76
CA SER A 159 -5.01 5.86 2.34
C SER A 159 -4.47 7.02 1.51
N GLN A 160 -4.37 8.23 2.09
CA GLN A 160 -3.80 9.38 1.37
C GLN A 160 -2.32 9.17 1.01
N PRO A 161 -1.45 8.65 1.90
CA PRO A 161 -0.07 8.29 1.53
C PRO A 161 -0.02 7.31 0.35
N GLY A 162 -0.92 6.32 0.32
CA GLY A 162 -1.02 5.38 -0.81
C GLY A 162 -1.44 6.06 -2.11
N LEU A 163 -2.40 7.00 -2.05
CA LEU A 163 -2.81 7.80 -3.21
C LEU A 163 -1.66 8.70 -3.72
N ARG A 164 -0.89 9.31 -2.82
CA ARG A 164 0.30 10.10 -3.17
C ARG A 164 1.33 9.22 -3.89
N LEU A 165 1.63 8.02 -3.35
CA LEU A 165 2.56 7.07 -3.97
C LEU A 165 2.08 6.66 -5.37
N MET A 166 0.80 6.29 -5.50
CA MET A 166 0.21 5.93 -6.80
C MET A 166 0.31 7.07 -7.82
N ALA A 167 0.09 8.32 -7.40
CA ALA A 167 0.23 9.49 -8.29
C ALA A 167 1.67 9.67 -8.79
N VAL A 168 2.66 9.49 -7.91
CA VAL A 168 4.09 9.59 -8.27
C VAL A 168 4.48 8.48 -9.23
N LEU A 169 4.13 7.23 -8.95
CA LEU A 169 4.42 6.08 -9.82
C LEU A 169 3.74 6.21 -11.19
N THR A 170 2.47 6.60 -11.20
CA THR A 170 1.70 6.85 -12.44
C THR A 170 2.35 7.92 -13.30
N ARG A 171 2.81 9.01 -12.68
CA ARG A 171 3.50 10.09 -13.41
C ARG A 171 4.86 9.64 -13.92
N ALA A 172 5.61 8.89 -13.13
CA ALA A 172 6.90 8.33 -13.55
C ALA A 172 6.73 7.44 -14.79
N LEU A 173 5.75 6.52 -14.76
CA LEU A 173 5.42 5.67 -15.90
C LEU A 173 5.06 6.48 -17.15
N ARG A 174 4.18 7.49 -17.02
CA ARG A 174 3.78 8.34 -18.15
C ARG A 174 4.94 9.14 -18.73
N ARG A 175 5.83 9.69 -17.88
CA ARG A 175 7.03 10.40 -18.34
C ARG A 175 8.01 9.49 -19.06
N ALA A 176 8.06 8.21 -18.72
CA ALA A 176 8.84 7.20 -19.41
C ALA A 176 8.18 6.71 -20.71
N GLY A 177 7.06 7.31 -21.14
CA GLY A 177 6.32 6.91 -22.36
C GLY A 177 5.28 5.81 -22.16
N GLY A 178 5.08 5.34 -20.92
CA GLY A 178 4.08 4.34 -20.59
C GLY A 178 2.65 4.88 -20.70
N ARG A 179 1.71 3.98 -21.02
CA ARG A 179 0.27 4.26 -21.11
C ARG A 179 -0.48 3.45 -20.06
N ILE A 180 -1.48 4.06 -19.42
CA ILE A 180 -2.36 3.39 -18.44
C ILE A 180 -3.78 3.42 -19.00
N GLN A 181 -4.38 2.24 -19.14
CA GLN A 181 -5.77 2.08 -19.56
C GLN A 181 -6.58 1.61 -18.36
N MET A 182 -7.47 2.46 -17.86
CA MET A 182 -8.34 2.17 -16.73
C MET A 182 -9.71 1.67 -17.21
N GLY A 183 -10.40 0.89 -16.37
CA GLY A 183 -11.75 0.40 -16.67
C GLY A 183 -11.78 -0.63 -17.81
N THR A 184 -10.67 -1.34 -18.04
CA THR A 184 -10.57 -2.41 -19.03
C THR A 184 -10.14 -3.68 -18.32
N THR A 185 -10.86 -4.76 -18.55
CA THR A 185 -10.58 -6.08 -17.97
C THR A 185 -9.97 -6.97 -19.03
N VAL A 186 -8.84 -7.61 -18.71
CA VAL A 186 -8.27 -8.67 -19.54
C VAL A 186 -9.06 -9.95 -19.27
N ALA A 187 -9.70 -10.49 -20.31
CA ALA A 187 -10.55 -11.67 -20.23
C ALA A 187 -9.83 -12.96 -20.67
N GLY A 188 -8.70 -12.83 -21.37
CA GLY A 188 -7.93 -13.96 -21.86
C GLY A 188 -6.71 -13.54 -22.67
N ALA A 189 -6.16 -14.49 -23.42
CA ALA A 189 -5.02 -14.25 -24.31
C ALA A 189 -5.05 -15.18 -25.53
N THR A 190 -4.47 -14.73 -26.63
CA THR A 190 -4.13 -15.59 -27.78
C THR A 190 -2.69 -16.05 -27.66
N THR A 191 -2.46 -17.34 -27.92
CA THR A 191 -1.15 -17.98 -27.71
C THR A 191 -0.83 -18.90 -28.87
N ALA A 192 0.45 -18.99 -29.22
CA ALA A 192 0.95 -19.85 -30.28
C ALA A 192 2.38 -20.28 -29.98
N ALA A 193 2.72 -21.54 -30.25
CA ALA A 193 4.08 -22.09 -30.13
C ALA A 193 4.79 -21.75 -28.80
N GLY A 194 4.09 -21.84 -27.66
CA GLY A 194 4.67 -21.55 -26.33
C GLY A 194 4.95 -20.06 -26.08
N ARG A 195 4.26 -19.16 -26.79
CA ARG A 195 4.31 -17.71 -26.61
C ARG A 195 2.91 -17.11 -26.51
N VAL A 196 2.81 -16.01 -25.78
CA VAL A 196 1.64 -15.13 -25.81
C VAL A 196 1.78 -14.16 -26.98
N GLU A 197 0.77 -14.08 -27.84
CA GLU A 197 0.75 -13.16 -28.98
C GLU A 197 0.04 -11.86 -28.62
N ALA A 198 -1.10 -11.95 -27.94
CA ALA A 198 -1.90 -10.82 -27.50
C ALA A 198 -2.72 -11.15 -26.25
N VAL A 199 -3.05 -10.13 -25.46
CA VAL A 199 -4.10 -10.22 -24.44
C VAL A 199 -5.43 -9.77 -25.03
N VAL A 200 -6.51 -10.44 -24.64
CA VAL A 200 -7.88 -10.10 -25.06
C VAL A 200 -8.53 -9.30 -23.96
N VAL A 201 -8.98 -8.09 -24.31
CA VAL A 201 -9.68 -7.20 -23.38
C VAL A 201 -11.15 -7.04 -23.75
N ASP A 202 -12.01 -7.01 -22.74
CA ASP A 202 -13.42 -6.68 -22.91
C ASP A 202 -13.59 -5.15 -22.93
N GLN A 203 -14.15 -4.62 -24.01
CA GLN A 203 -14.56 -3.23 -24.12
C GLN A 203 -16.04 -3.14 -24.47
N ALA A 204 -16.90 -3.00 -23.47
CA ALA A 204 -18.36 -2.74 -23.54
C ALA A 204 -19.20 -3.59 -24.52
N SER A 205 -18.92 -3.52 -25.83
CA SER A 205 -19.60 -4.21 -26.92
C SER A 205 -18.68 -5.05 -27.82
N ARG A 206 -17.35 -5.04 -27.64
CA ARG A 206 -16.39 -5.82 -28.45
C ARG A 206 -15.21 -6.31 -27.63
N GLN A 207 -14.67 -7.45 -28.03
CA GLN A 207 -13.36 -7.91 -27.60
C GLN A 207 -12.27 -7.33 -28.51
N MET A 208 -11.16 -6.88 -27.91
CA MET A 208 -10.01 -6.36 -28.62
C MET A 208 -8.76 -7.12 -28.22
N ALA A 209 -7.98 -7.56 -29.20
CA ALA A 209 -6.66 -8.15 -28.96
C ALA A 209 -5.59 -7.05 -28.92
N LEU A 210 -4.77 -7.06 -27.87
CA LEU A 210 -3.65 -6.15 -27.67
C LEU A 210 -2.32 -6.93 -27.79
N PRO A 211 -1.64 -6.86 -28.95
CA PRO A 211 -0.39 -7.58 -29.16
C PRO A 211 0.79 -6.89 -28.45
N ALA A 212 1.75 -7.70 -27.99
CA ALA A 212 3.00 -7.22 -27.40
C ALA A 212 4.11 -8.28 -27.51
N GLY A 213 5.38 -7.86 -27.43
CA GLY A 213 6.51 -8.79 -27.41
C GLY A 213 6.61 -9.57 -26.10
N HIS A 214 6.27 -8.92 -24.98
CA HIS A 214 6.34 -9.47 -23.63
C HIS A 214 5.10 -9.05 -22.81
N PHE A 215 4.74 -9.89 -21.84
CA PHE A 215 3.59 -9.69 -20.97
C PHE A 215 4.01 -9.89 -19.51
N VAL A 216 3.44 -9.07 -18.62
CA VAL A 216 3.65 -9.19 -17.17
C VAL A 216 2.29 -9.32 -16.48
N LEU A 217 2.08 -10.47 -15.84
CA LEU A 217 0.92 -10.76 -15.02
C LEU A 217 1.13 -10.20 -13.61
N ALA A 218 0.60 -9.00 -13.38
CA ALA A 218 0.57 -8.32 -12.09
C ALA A 218 -0.87 -8.13 -11.58
N SER A 219 -1.74 -9.10 -11.85
CA SER A 219 -3.18 -9.09 -11.50
C SER A 219 -3.47 -9.33 -10.02
N GLY A 220 -2.45 -9.69 -9.24
CA GLY A 220 -2.56 -10.02 -7.82
C GLY A 220 -3.25 -11.35 -7.55
N GLY A 221 -3.75 -11.53 -6.32
CA GLY A 221 -4.38 -12.78 -5.87
C GLY A 221 -5.90 -12.73 -5.90
N ILE A 222 -6.53 -13.42 -4.93
CA ILE A 222 -7.99 -13.53 -4.82
C ILE A 222 -8.66 -12.17 -4.61
N GLY A 223 -8.14 -11.35 -3.69
CA GLY A 223 -8.73 -10.04 -3.36
C GLY A 223 -8.72 -9.03 -4.51
N THR A 224 -7.93 -9.26 -5.56
CA THR A 224 -7.81 -8.39 -6.74
C THR A 224 -8.39 -9.03 -8.00
N GLY A 225 -8.88 -10.28 -7.93
CA GLY A 225 -9.44 -11.01 -9.07
C GLY A 225 -8.41 -11.63 -10.02
N GLY A 226 -7.12 -11.63 -9.66
CA GLY A 226 -6.10 -12.38 -10.40
C GLY A 226 -6.22 -13.89 -10.23
N VAL A 227 -6.79 -14.32 -9.08
CA VAL A 227 -7.23 -15.69 -8.82
C VAL A 227 -8.73 -15.66 -8.55
N VAL A 228 -9.46 -16.56 -9.18
CA VAL A 228 -10.92 -16.67 -9.03
C VAL A 228 -11.32 -18.05 -8.52
N ILE A 229 -12.39 -18.08 -7.74
CA ILE A 229 -13.04 -19.32 -7.30
C ILE A 229 -14.34 -19.44 -8.08
N GLN A 230 -14.46 -20.48 -8.91
CA GLN A 230 -15.65 -20.74 -9.70
C GLN A 230 -16.80 -21.26 -8.83
N PRO A 231 -18.07 -21.18 -9.28
CA PRO A 231 -19.22 -21.73 -8.56
C PRO A 231 -19.07 -23.22 -8.21
N GLU A 232 -18.41 -23.99 -9.06
CA GLU A 232 -18.12 -25.42 -8.88
C GLU A 232 -16.99 -25.65 -7.86
N GLY A 233 -16.40 -24.58 -7.34
CA GLY A 233 -15.29 -24.60 -6.40
C GLY A 233 -13.92 -24.57 -7.07
N GLN A 234 -13.76 -24.67 -8.39
CA GLN A 234 -12.41 -24.66 -8.96
C GLN A 234 -11.69 -23.32 -8.71
N VAL A 235 -10.45 -23.36 -8.21
CA VAL A 235 -9.59 -22.18 -8.04
C VAL A 235 -8.70 -22.05 -9.27
N ARG A 236 -8.74 -20.90 -9.96
CA ARG A 236 -8.04 -20.71 -11.25
C ARG A 236 -7.42 -19.31 -11.35
N GLU A 237 -6.27 -19.20 -12.01
CA GLU A 237 -5.73 -17.92 -12.47
C GLU A 237 -6.63 -17.37 -13.59
N SER A 238 -7.00 -16.09 -13.50
CA SER A 238 -8.16 -15.56 -14.23
C SER A 238 -7.96 -15.39 -15.74
N ILE A 239 -6.74 -15.13 -16.21
CA ILE A 239 -6.48 -14.73 -17.60
C ILE A 239 -6.03 -15.91 -18.47
N PHE A 240 -4.97 -16.60 -18.06
CA PHE A 240 -4.32 -17.66 -18.83
C PHE A 240 -4.73 -19.06 -18.38
N GLY A 241 -5.37 -19.20 -17.21
CA GLY A 241 -5.69 -20.51 -16.64
C GLY A 241 -4.45 -21.28 -16.19
N LEU A 242 -3.41 -20.56 -15.76
CA LEU A 242 -2.18 -21.15 -15.29
C LEU A 242 -2.39 -21.96 -14.00
N PRO A 243 -1.61 -23.04 -13.80
CA PRO A 243 -1.71 -23.84 -12.59
C PRO A 243 -1.28 -23.03 -11.36
N LEU A 244 -2.07 -23.13 -10.30
CA LEU A 244 -1.82 -22.47 -9.03
C LEU A 244 -1.26 -23.47 -8.02
N ALA A 245 -0.24 -23.05 -7.27
CA ALA A 245 0.30 -23.80 -6.14
C ALA A 245 -0.44 -23.45 -4.84
N GLY A 246 -0.45 -24.39 -3.90
CA GLY A 246 -1.05 -24.22 -2.58
C GLY A 246 -2.57 -24.22 -2.55
N VAL A 247 -3.24 -24.60 -3.64
CA VAL A 247 -4.69 -24.77 -3.65
C VAL A 247 -5.04 -25.97 -2.75
N PRO A 248 -5.93 -25.81 -1.74
CA PRO A 248 -6.37 -26.92 -0.91
C PRO A 248 -7.00 -28.04 -1.75
N GLU A 249 -6.69 -29.30 -1.40
CA GLU A 249 -7.28 -30.48 -2.06
C GLU A 249 -8.79 -30.56 -1.83
N ASP A 250 -9.47 -31.35 -2.66
CA ASP A 250 -10.91 -31.59 -2.49
C ASP A 250 -11.23 -32.14 -1.10
N GLY A 251 -12.21 -31.53 -0.43
CA GLY A 251 -12.60 -31.85 0.93
C GLY A 251 -11.76 -31.17 2.03
N GLN A 252 -10.64 -30.52 1.70
CA GLN A 252 -9.92 -29.68 2.67
C GLN A 252 -10.59 -28.30 2.83
N PRO A 253 -10.59 -27.73 4.05
CA PRO A 253 -11.16 -26.42 4.28
C PRO A 253 -10.34 -25.36 3.55
N ARG A 254 -11.04 -24.43 2.88
CA ARG A 254 -10.44 -23.30 2.16
C ARG A 254 -10.16 -22.10 3.05
N PHE A 255 -10.91 -22.01 4.14
CA PHE A 255 -10.84 -20.98 5.15
C PHE A 255 -10.77 -21.64 6.52
N ALA A 256 -9.99 -21.07 7.41
CA ALA A 256 -9.98 -21.42 8.82
C ALA A 256 -11.18 -20.76 9.51
N ASP A 257 -11.64 -21.38 10.60
CA ASP A 257 -12.83 -20.93 11.35
C ASP A 257 -12.64 -19.56 12.04
N GLN A 258 -11.40 -19.17 12.29
CA GLN A 258 -11.08 -17.90 12.92
C GLN A 258 -10.57 -16.88 11.90
N TYR A 259 -11.14 -15.67 11.97
CA TYR A 259 -10.87 -14.60 11.01
C TYR A 259 -9.37 -14.25 10.85
N PHE A 260 -8.63 -14.20 11.96
CA PHE A 260 -7.20 -13.82 11.96
C PHE A 260 -6.23 -15.00 11.85
N SER A 261 -6.75 -16.23 11.73
CA SER A 261 -5.90 -17.40 11.49
C SER A 261 -5.31 -17.36 10.08
N PRO A 262 -4.15 -18.00 9.85
CA PRO A 262 -3.66 -18.23 8.49
C PRO A 262 -4.74 -18.92 7.66
N GLN A 263 -5.16 -18.29 6.56
CA GLN A 263 -6.16 -18.88 5.68
C GLN A 263 -5.46 -19.75 4.64
N PRO A 264 -5.90 -20.99 4.39
CA PRO A 264 -5.28 -21.86 3.40
C PRO A 264 -5.14 -21.20 2.02
N LEU A 265 -6.12 -20.41 1.61
CA LEU A 265 -6.11 -19.68 0.35
C LEU A 265 -5.18 -18.46 0.29
N ASP A 266 -4.65 -17.97 1.41
CA ASP A 266 -3.83 -16.74 1.44
C ASP A 266 -2.52 -16.88 0.65
N ARG A 267 -1.98 -18.10 0.54
CA ARG A 267 -0.68 -18.37 -0.08
C ARG A 267 -0.80 -18.83 -1.52
N VAL A 268 -2.01 -19.04 -2.01
CA VAL A 268 -2.28 -19.52 -3.37
C VAL A 268 -1.72 -18.53 -4.38
N GLY A 269 -0.99 -19.05 -5.37
CA GLY A 269 -0.44 -18.22 -6.43
C GLY A 269 0.34 -19.04 -7.45
N LEU A 270 1.05 -18.34 -8.33
CA LEU A 270 1.83 -18.93 -9.39
C LEU A 270 3.22 -19.30 -8.90
N MET A 271 3.63 -20.53 -9.18
CA MET A 271 5.05 -20.87 -9.16
C MET A 271 5.73 -20.25 -10.38
N VAL A 272 6.95 -19.74 -10.17
CA VAL A 272 7.73 -19.08 -11.20
C VAL A 272 9.18 -19.55 -11.17
N ASP A 273 9.86 -19.44 -12.31
CA ASP A 273 11.30 -19.64 -12.40
C ASP A 273 12.10 -18.39 -11.94
N PRO A 274 13.46 -18.41 -11.96
CA PRO A 274 14.28 -17.25 -11.59
C PRO A 274 14.13 -16.00 -12.48
N ALA A 275 13.53 -16.14 -13.66
CA ALA A 275 13.16 -15.02 -14.56
C ALA A 275 11.72 -14.56 -14.31
N LEU A 276 11.06 -15.07 -13.28
CA LEU A 276 9.66 -14.84 -12.93
C LEU A 276 8.66 -15.31 -14.00
N ARG A 277 9.01 -16.34 -14.79
CA ARG A 277 8.07 -16.93 -15.76
C ARG A 277 7.19 -17.96 -15.06
N PRO A 278 5.85 -17.87 -15.16
CA PRO A 278 4.95 -18.87 -14.59
C PRO A 278 5.20 -20.27 -15.12
N LEU A 279 5.19 -21.25 -14.22
CA LEU A 279 5.43 -22.65 -14.56
C LEU A 279 4.12 -23.35 -14.98
N ALA A 280 4.20 -24.24 -15.96
CA ALA A 280 3.17 -25.22 -16.28
C ALA A 280 3.22 -26.41 -15.30
N LEU A 281 2.25 -27.33 -15.39
CA LEU A 281 2.18 -28.53 -14.53
C LEU A 281 3.46 -29.40 -14.59
N GLY A 282 4.17 -29.39 -15.71
CA GLY A 282 5.45 -30.11 -15.89
C GLY A 282 6.68 -29.38 -15.33
N GLY A 283 6.51 -28.21 -14.70
CA GLY A 283 7.61 -27.44 -14.11
C GLY A 283 8.41 -26.59 -15.10
N ALA A 284 8.18 -26.72 -16.41
CA ALA A 284 8.72 -25.83 -17.42
C ALA A 284 7.91 -24.51 -17.50
N PRO A 285 8.50 -23.39 -17.95
CA PRO A 285 7.75 -22.16 -18.19
C PRO A 285 6.56 -22.38 -19.14
N ALA A 286 5.38 -21.89 -18.77
CA ALA A 286 4.16 -22.03 -19.56
C ALA A 286 4.25 -21.25 -20.88
N TYR A 287 4.86 -20.05 -20.83
CA TYR A 287 5.14 -19.23 -22.00
C TYR A 287 6.51 -18.57 -21.85
N SER A 288 7.26 -18.49 -22.96
CA SER A 288 8.62 -17.94 -22.94
C SER A 288 8.68 -16.42 -22.75
N ASN A 289 7.60 -15.70 -23.05
CA ASN A 289 7.50 -14.23 -22.97
C ASN A 289 6.48 -13.71 -21.93
N LEU A 290 6.04 -14.57 -21.01
CA LEU A 290 5.15 -14.20 -19.90
C LEU A 290 5.92 -14.22 -18.59
N HIS A 291 5.83 -13.12 -17.83
CA HIS A 291 6.37 -13.00 -16.48
C HIS A 291 5.23 -12.74 -15.49
N ALA A 292 5.41 -13.02 -14.21
CA ALA A 292 4.46 -12.68 -13.14
C ALA A 292 5.13 -11.89 -12.02
N ALA A 293 4.38 -11.01 -11.36
CA ALA A 293 4.89 -10.16 -10.30
C ALA A 293 3.86 -9.85 -9.21
N GLY A 294 4.34 -9.39 -8.07
CA GLY A 294 3.52 -8.98 -6.95
C GLY A 294 2.74 -10.13 -6.32
N ALA A 295 1.51 -9.85 -5.89
CA ALA A 295 0.65 -10.80 -5.18
C ALA A 295 0.11 -11.96 -6.05
N ALA A 296 0.48 -12.03 -7.33
CA ALA A 296 0.17 -13.19 -8.17
C ALA A 296 1.08 -14.39 -7.87
N LEU A 297 2.21 -14.18 -7.19
CA LEU A 297 3.19 -15.22 -6.89
C LEU A 297 2.78 -16.07 -5.68
N PHE A 298 3.09 -17.36 -5.74
CA PHE A 298 2.85 -18.30 -4.65
C PHE A 298 3.66 -18.00 -3.38
N GLY A 299 3.08 -18.26 -2.22
CA GLY A 299 3.81 -18.55 -0.99
C GLY A 299 3.89 -17.41 0.03
N ALA A 300 3.63 -16.17 -0.36
CA ALA A 300 3.62 -15.02 0.53
C ALA A 300 2.25 -14.80 1.19
N THR A 301 2.24 -14.32 2.43
CA THR A 301 1.05 -13.79 3.12
C THR A 301 1.31 -12.33 3.54
N PRO A 302 1.24 -11.37 2.59
CA PRO A 302 1.77 -10.03 2.77
C PRO A 302 1.20 -9.24 3.96
N TRP A 303 -0.05 -9.49 4.31
CA TRP A 303 -0.73 -8.81 5.41
C TRP A 303 -0.22 -9.26 6.79
N ARG A 304 0.28 -10.50 6.91
CA ARG A 304 0.92 -11.03 8.14
C ARG A 304 2.42 -10.72 8.16
N GLU A 305 3.09 -10.93 7.03
CA GLU A 305 4.53 -10.75 6.86
C GLU A 305 4.94 -9.26 6.81
N LYS A 306 4.00 -8.37 6.50
CA LYS A 306 4.24 -6.93 6.28
C LYS A 306 5.17 -6.68 5.09
N SER A 307 5.14 -7.57 4.09
CA SER A 307 6.09 -7.66 2.98
C SER A 307 5.55 -7.18 1.62
N GLY A 308 4.26 -6.84 1.52
CA GLY A 308 3.56 -6.67 0.23
C GLY A 308 4.15 -5.65 -0.75
N ASP A 309 4.49 -4.47 -0.25
CA ASP A 309 5.10 -3.43 -1.10
C ASP A 309 6.50 -3.85 -1.56
N GLY A 310 7.28 -4.47 -0.68
CA GLY A 310 8.61 -4.99 -1.00
C GLY A 310 8.56 -6.09 -2.07
N ILE A 311 7.63 -7.04 -1.94
CA ILE A 311 7.40 -8.09 -2.94
C ILE A 311 7.04 -7.44 -4.28
N SER A 312 6.09 -6.51 -4.30
CA SER A 312 5.65 -5.85 -5.53
C SER A 312 6.78 -5.08 -6.23
N LEU A 313 7.60 -4.35 -5.47
CA LEU A 313 8.74 -3.59 -5.99
C LEU A 313 9.82 -4.51 -6.57
N VAL A 314 10.27 -5.50 -5.80
CA VAL A 314 11.39 -6.37 -6.19
C VAL A 314 11.02 -7.26 -7.37
N THR A 315 9.82 -7.84 -7.34
CA THR A 315 9.37 -8.74 -8.42
C THR A 315 9.01 -7.98 -9.69
N GLY A 316 8.43 -6.79 -9.57
CA GLY A 316 8.21 -5.90 -10.73
C GLY A 316 9.53 -5.49 -11.39
N PHE A 317 10.53 -5.10 -10.59
CA PHE A 317 11.87 -4.79 -11.09
C PHE A 317 12.54 -5.99 -11.75
N ARG A 318 12.50 -7.16 -11.10
CA ARG A 318 13.09 -8.40 -11.66
C ARG A 318 12.43 -8.83 -12.96
N ALA A 319 11.11 -8.72 -13.08
CA ALA A 319 10.41 -9.04 -14.32
C ALA A 319 10.86 -8.10 -15.46
N ALA A 320 10.99 -6.80 -15.19
CA ALA A 320 11.51 -5.85 -16.17
C ALA A 320 12.97 -6.16 -16.56
N ALA A 321 13.83 -6.47 -15.59
CA ALA A 321 15.23 -6.85 -15.85
C ALA A 321 15.32 -8.11 -16.73
N ALA A 322 14.54 -9.15 -16.41
CA ALA A 322 14.51 -10.40 -17.20
C ALA A 322 14.06 -10.16 -18.64
N ILE A 323 13.11 -9.24 -18.87
CA ILE A 323 12.67 -8.85 -20.22
C ILE A 323 13.82 -8.17 -20.98
N LEU A 324 14.55 -7.26 -20.33
CA LEU A 324 15.67 -6.55 -20.96
C LEU A 324 16.87 -7.47 -21.24
N GLU A 325 17.19 -8.40 -20.32
CA GLU A 325 18.25 -9.40 -20.47
C GLU A 325 17.99 -10.33 -21.67
N GLY A 326 16.74 -10.71 -21.92
CA GLY A 326 16.36 -11.56 -23.05
C GLY A 326 16.13 -10.82 -24.37
N ALA A 327 16.16 -9.48 -24.37
CA ALA A 327 16.00 -8.65 -25.55
C ALA A 327 17.34 -8.19 -26.17
N GLY A 328 18.46 -8.39 -25.46
CA GLY A 328 19.83 -8.19 -25.96
C GLY A 328 20.43 -9.46 -26.53
#